data_AF-A0A6V8P1Z3-F1
#
_entry.id   AF-A0A6V8P1Z3-F1
#
_cell.length_a   1.000
_cell.length_b   1.000
_cell.length_c   1.000
_cell.angle_alpha   90.00
_cell.angle_beta   90.00
_cell.angle_gamma   90.00
#
_symmetry.space_group_name_H-M   'P 1'
#
loop_
_entity.id
_entity.type
_entity.pdbx_description
1 polymer ?
#
loop_
_entity_poly.entity_id
_entity_poly.type
_entity_poly.pdbx_seq_one_letter_code
_entity_poly.pdbx_strand_id
1 'polypeptide(L)'
;PANWAGLGDYNEDIDEVSEVLNQIGQELAQDGEYKDVVLEPPTVVGVIDFSESQVTLRMMGKVVPSKQWGTAQELRRRIKKKFDQAGIEIPFPHRVVISPKKRE
;
A
#
# COMPACT_ATOMS: atom_id res chain seq x y z
N PRO A 1 1.19 30.74 -6.10
CA PRO A 1 0.85 29.44 -6.73
C PRO A 1 2.12 28.59 -6.89
N ALA A 2 2.29 27.59 -6.02
CA ALA A 2 3.46 26.74 -6.05
C ALA A 2 3.34 25.75 -7.22
N ASN A 3 4.16 25.97 -8.25
CA ASN A 3 4.33 25.06 -9.37
C ASN A 3 5.20 23.87 -8.93
N TRP A 4 4.60 22.71 -8.73
CA TRP A 4 5.25 21.42 -8.44
C TRP A 4 5.67 20.71 -9.75
N ALA A 5 6.29 21.44 -10.68
CA ALA A 5 6.78 20.89 -11.94
C ALA A 5 8.06 20.06 -11.68
N GLY A 6 7.90 18.78 -11.38
CA GLY A 6 9.03 17.85 -11.25
C GLY A 6 8.72 16.37 -10.98
N LEU A 7 7.46 15.98 -10.77
CA LEU A 7 7.11 14.63 -10.29
C LEU A 7 6.22 13.84 -11.27
N GLY A 8 6.46 13.96 -12.58
CA GLY A 8 5.64 13.28 -13.60
C GLY A 8 5.70 11.75 -13.52
N ASP A 9 6.86 11.19 -13.24
CA ASP A 9 7.07 9.73 -13.33
C ASP A 9 6.56 8.98 -12.09
N TYR A 10 6.78 9.53 -10.89
CA TYR A 10 6.27 8.92 -9.65
C TYR A 10 4.76 9.12 -9.47
N ASN A 11 4.19 10.25 -9.91
CA ASN A 11 2.77 10.51 -9.69
C ASN A 11 1.87 9.58 -10.51
N GLU A 12 2.26 9.27 -11.75
CA GLU A 12 1.44 8.45 -12.65
C GLU A 12 1.30 7.01 -12.11
N ASP A 13 2.40 6.43 -11.59
CA ASP A 13 2.36 5.13 -10.89
C ASP A 13 1.61 5.19 -9.55
N ILE A 14 1.74 6.28 -8.78
CA ILE A 14 1.07 6.41 -7.48
C ILE A 14 -0.45 6.48 -7.63
N ASP A 15 -0.95 7.17 -8.66
CA ASP A 15 -2.37 7.27 -8.93
C ASP A 15 -2.95 5.89 -9.32
N GLU A 16 -2.28 5.14 -10.20
CA GLU A 16 -2.68 3.77 -10.56
C GLU A 16 -2.66 2.83 -9.34
N VAL A 17 -1.57 2.86 -8.56
CA VAL A 17 -1.45 2.07 -7.32
C VAL A 17 -2.57 2.44 -6.34
N SER A 18 -2.90 3.72 -6.21
CA SER A 18 -3.96 4.19 -5.32
C SER A 18 -5.34 3.70 -5.76
N GLU A 19 -5.62 3.70 -7.06
CA GLU A 19 -6.85 3.14 -7.62
C GLU A 19 -6.98 1.65 -7.33
N VAL A 20 -5.92 0.87 -7.55
CA VAL A 20 -5.89 -0.57 -7.25
C VAL A 20 -6.11 -0.82 -5.75
N LEU A 21 -5.45 -0.06 -4.88
CA LEU A 21 -5.63 -0.17 -3.43
C LEU A 21 -7.06 0.16 -2.98
N ASN A 22 -7.66 1.21 -3.55
CA ASN A 22 -9.05 1.58 -3.29
C ASN A 22 -10.03 0.50 -3.76
N GLN A 23 -9.79 -0.09 -4.94
CA GLN A 23 -10.58 -1.21 -5.44
C GLN A 23 -10.53 -2.40 -4.48
N ILE A 24 -9.34 -2.75 -3.99
CA ILE A 24 -9.17 -3.84 -3.02
C ILE A 24 -9.92 -3.57 -1.71
N GLY A 25 -9.92 -2.31 -1.25
CA GLY A 25 -10.70 -1.90 -0.09
C GLY A 25 -12.20 -2.06 -0.28
N GLN A 26 -12.71 -1.71 -1.46
CA GLN A 26 -14.12 -1.92 -1.83
C GLN A 26 -14.47 -3.40 -1.96
N GLU A 27 -13.62 -4.19 -2.60
CA GLU A 27 -13.79 -5.65 -2.71
C GLU A 27 -13.81 -6.32 -1.33
N LEU A 28 -13.00 -5.84 -0.39
CA LEU A 28 -13.03 -6.32 1.00
C LEU A 28 -14.35 -5.96 1.70
N ALA A 29 -14.86 -4.75 1.49
CA ALA A 29 -16.12 -4.33 2.08
C ALA A 29 -17.35 -5.05 1.50
N GLN A 30 -17.26 -5.55 0.26
CA GLN A 30 -18.34 -6.29 -0.41
C GLN A 30 -18.25 -7.80 -0.22
N ASP A 31 -17.13 -8.29 0.30
CA ASP A 31 -16.90 -9.71 0.53
C ASP A 31 -17.91 -10.26 1.56
N GLY A 32 -18.50 -11.43 1.27
CA GLY A 32 -19.52 -12.03 2.12
C GLY A 32 -19.09 -12.25 3.58
N GLU A 33 -17.79 -12.50 3.83
CA GLU A 33 -17.24 -12.69 5.17
C GLU A 33 -16.98 -11.36 5.91
N TYR A 34 -16.73 -10.28 5.15
CA TYR A 34 -16.28 -8.99 5.70
C TYR A 34 -17.31 -7.87 5.59
N LYS A 35 -18.41 -8.03 4.85
CA LYS A 35 -19.45 -7.00 4.66
C LYS A 35 -20.06 -6.50 5.96
N ASP A 36 -20.21 -7.37 6.95
CA ASP A 36 -20.79 -7.05 8.26
C ASP A 36 -19.71 -6.63 9.27
N VAL A 37 -18.43 -6.72 8.88
CA VAL A 37 -17.25 -6.37 9.68
C VAL A 37 -16.72 -4.99 9.29
N VAL A 38 -16.73 -4.66 8.00
CA VAL A 38 -16.23 -3.41 7.43
C VAL A 38 -17.37 -2.39 7.38
N LEU A 39 -17.28 -1.38 8.23
CA LEU A 39 -18.26 -0.30 8.33
C LEU A 39 -17.99 0.81 7.29
N GLU A 40 -16.72 1.10 7.05
CA GLU A 40 -16.26 2.00 6.00
C GLU A 40 -15.09 1.34 5.26
N PRO A 41 -15.15 1.21 3.92
CA PRO A 41 -14.10 0.57 3.14
C PRO A 41 -12.73 1.23 3.38
N PRO A 42 -11.64 0.46 3.48
CA PRO A 42 -10.31 1.01 3.51
C PRO A 42 -10.00 1.79 2.22
N THR A 43 -9.67 3.06 2.32
CA THR A 43 -9.28 3.90 1.18
C THR A 43 -7.93 4.56 1.41
N VAL A 44 -7.22 4.83 0.31
CA VAL A 44 -5.99 5.62 0.33
C VAL A 44 -6.34 7.06 0.72
N VAL A 45 -5.62 7.56 1.71
CA VAL A 45 -5.70 8.95 2.20
C VAL A 45 -4.71 9.83 1.45
N GLY A 46 -3.56 9.24 1.10
CA GLY A 46 -2.49 9.90 0.37
C GLY A 46 -1.11 9.38 0.76
N VAL A 47 -0.10 10.00 0.16
CA VAL A 47 1.31 9.80 0.51
C VAL A 47 1.61 10.45 1.86
N ILE A 48 2.26 9.71 2.75
CA ILE A 48 2.66 10.19 4.08
C ILE A 48 4.17 10.31 4.27
N ASP A 49 4.96 9.72 3.36
CA ASP A 49 6.42 9.78 3.40
C ASP A 49 7.02 9.49 2.03
N PHE A 50 8.12 10.17 1.72
CA PHE A 50 8.99 9.89 0.57
C PHE A 50 10.37 9.57 1.13
N SER A 51 10.83 8.34 0.99
CA SER A 51 12.16 7.93 1.41
C SER A 51 13.08 7.73 0.21
N GLU A 52 14.36 7.45 0.47
CA GLU A 52 15.38 7.27 -0.57
C GLU A 52 15.04 6.17 -1.59
N SER A 53 14.17 5.21 -1.25
CA SER A 53 13.85 4.06 -2.09
C SER A 53 12.37 3.67 -2.13
N GLN A 54 11.48 4.42 -1.48
CA GLN A 54 10.05 4.07 -1.46
C GLN A 54 9.15 5.26 -1.16
N VAL A 55 7.91 5.15 -1.62
CA VAL A 55 6.81 6.05 -1.27
C VAL A 55 5.90 5.31 -0.29
N THR A 56 5.53 5.96 0.81
CA THR A 56 4.63 5.36 1.81
C THR A 56 3.22 5.92 1.64
N LEU A 57 2.27 5.05 1.30
CA LEU A 57 0.86 5.37 1.24
C LEU A 57 0.17 5.01 2.56
N ARG A 58 -0.78 5.86 3.00
CA ARG A 58 -1.66 5.58 4.14
C ARG A 58 -3.04 5.19 3.66
N MET A 59 -3.54 4.06 4.14
CA MET A 59 -4.94 3.66 4.00
C MET A 59 -5.68 3.74 5.34
N MET A 60 -6.95 4.15 5.31
CA MET A 60 -7.83 4.19 6.47
C MET A 60 -9.19 3.61 6.13
N GLY A 61 -9.77 2.86 7.06
CA GLY A 61 -11.14 2.35 6.98
C GLY A 61 -11.68 2.12 8.39
N LYS A 62 -12.98 1.85 8.52
CA LYS A 62 -13.62 1.57 9.81
C LYS A 62 -14.16 0.14 9.83
N VAL A 63 -13.95 -0.54 10.94
CA VAL A 63 -14.42 -1.91 11.17
C VAL A 63 -15.01 -2.04 12.56
N VAL A 64 -15.78 -3.11 12.79
CA VAL A 64 -16.30 -3.42 14.12
C VAL A 64 -15.17 -3.68 15.13
N PRO A 65 -15.38 -3.37 16.43
CA PRO A 65 -14.37 -3.58 17.46
C PRO A 65 -13.82 -5.02 17.48
N SER A 66 -12.55 -5.16 17.86
CA SER A 66 -11.83 -6.44 17.93
C SER A 66 -11.54 -7.14 16.59
N LYS A 67 -12.06 -6.65 15.45
CA LYS A 67 -11.78 -7.20 14.11
C LYS A 67 -10.71 -6.44 13.33
N GLN A 68 -10.16 -5.38 13.92
CA GLN A 68 -9.17 -4.49 13.30
C GLN A 68 -7.93 -5.24 12.79
N TRP A 69 -7.30 -6.05 13.63
CA TRP A 69 -6.10 -6.79 13.24
C TRP A 69 -6.37 -7.83 12.15
N GLY A 70 -7.44 -8.62 12.29
CA GLY A 70 -7.80 -9.64 11.32
C GLY A 70 -8.16 -9.05 9.95
N THR A 71 -8.93 -7.96 9.94
CA THR A 71 -9.29 -7.26 8.69
C THR A 71 -8.06 -6.61 8.04
N ALA A 72 -7.18 -6.01 8.84
CA ALA A 72 -5.95 -5.42 8.33
C ALA A 72 -4.96 -6.48 7.79
N GLN A 73 -4.93 -7.68 8.36
CA GLN A 73 -4.11 -8.78 7.85
C GLN A 73 -4.66 -9.29 6.51
N GLU A 74 -5.97 -9.48 6.41
CA GLU A 74 -6.62 -9.89 5.17
C GLU A 74 -6.44 -8.85 4.06
N LEU A 75 -6.60 -7.56 4.38
CA LEU A 75 -6.34 -6.46 3.45
C LEU A 75 -4.91 -6.55 2.88
N ARG A 76 -3.89 -6.72 3.74
CA ARG A 76 -2.50 -6.88 3.30
C ARG A 76 -2.29 -8.09 2.40
N ARG A 77 -2.97 -9.21 2.70
CA ARG A 77 -2.92 -10.42 1.87
C ARG A 77 -3.50 -10.17 0.48
N ARG A 78 -4.64 -9.48 0.38
CA ARG A 78 -5.27 -9.11 -0.90
C ARG A 78 -4.40 -8.16 -1.71
N ILE A 79 -3.79 -7.16 -1.04
CA ILE A 79 -2.82 -6.24 -1.66
C ILE A 79 -1.67 -7.02 -2.29
N LYS A 80 -0.99 -7.88 -1.53
CA LYS A 80 0.11 -8.69 -2.07
C LYS A 80 -0.32 -9.52 -3.27
N LYS A 81 -1.46 -10.20 -3.16
CA LYS A 81 -1.96 -11.07 -4.24
C LYS A 81 -2.29 -10.28 -5.52
N LYS A 82 -2.96 -9.13 -5.41
CA LYS A 82 -3.28 -8.29 -6.57
C LYS A 82 -2.04 -7.67 -7.19
N PHE A 83 -1.10 -7.22 -6.37
CA PHE A 83 0.15 -6.63 -6.85
C PHE A 83 0.99 -7.66 -7.61
N ASP A 84 1.07 -8.89 -7.09
CA ASP A 84 1.73 -10.01 -7.79
C ASP A 84 1.08 -10.34 -9.14
N GLN A 85 -0.24 -10.20 -9.24
CA GLN A 85 -0.99 -10.42 -10.48
C GLN A 85 -0.83 -9.28 -11.48
N ALA A 86 -0.70 -8.04 -10.99
CA ALA A 86 -0.50 -6.84 -11.80
C ALA A 86 0.98 -6.61 -12.18
N GLY A 87 1.91 -7.38 -11.61
CA GLY A 87 3.34 -7.17 -11.81
C GLY A 87 3.90 -5.96 -11.05
N ILE A 88 3.16 -5.45 -10.07
CA ILE A 88 3.59 -4.31 -9.23
C ILE A 88 4.55 -4.84 -8.16
N GLU A 89 5.83 -4.47 -8.25
CA GLU A 89 6.80 -4.82 -7.22
C GLU A 89 6.60 -3.97 -5.96
N ILE A 90 6.39 -4.64 -4.82
CA ILE A 90 6.40 -3.97 -3.52
C ILE A 90 7.87 -3.79 -3.12
N PRO A 91 8.39 -2.55 -3.01
CA PRO A 91 9.77 -2.33 -2.63
C PRO A 91 10.02 -2.89 -1.24
N PHE A 92 10.94 -3.84 -1.13
CA PHE A 92 11.50 -4.26 0.15
C PHE A 92 12.74 -3.40 0.43
N PRO A 93 12.95 -2.91 1.66
CA PRO A 93 14.16 -2.17 1.99
C PRO A 93 15.38 -3.09 1.84
N HIS A 94 16.08 -2.98 0.72
CA HIS A 94 17.33 -3.69 0.48
C HIS A 94 18.46 -3.00 1.24
N ARG A 95 18.80 -3.52 2.42
CA ARG A 95 20.03 -3.12 3.11
C ARG A 95 21.20 -3.89 2.50
N VAL A 96 21.94 -3.27 1.58
CA VAL A 96 23.19 -3.82 1.05
C VAL A 96 24.27 -3.67 2.12
N VAL A 97 24.66 -4.77 2.77
CA VAL A 97 25.84 -4.79 3.66
C VAL A 97 27.07 -5.04 2.82
N ILE A 98 27.85 -3.99 2.57
CA ILE A 98 29.19 -4.13 1.97
C ILE A 98 30.16 -4.52 3.09
N SER A 99 30.50 -5.80 3.20
CA SER A 99 31.60 -6.23 4.08
C SER A 99 32.94 -5.88 3.43
N PRO A 100 33.83 -5.10 4.08
CA PRO A 100 35.15 -4.83 3.53
C PRO A 100 35.96 -6.13 3.43
N LYS A 101 36.51 -6.40 2.24
CA LYS A 101 37.40 -7.54 2.01
C LYS A 101 38.65 -7.37 2.88
N LYS A 102 38.84 -8.28 3.84
CA LYS A 102 40.07 -8.38 4.63
C LYS A 102 41.23 -8.59 3.65
N ARG A 103 42.15 -7.63 3.56
CA ARG A 103 43.43 -7.82 2.85
C ARG A 103 44.33 -8.66 3.76
N GLU A 104 44.81 -9.79 3.25
CA GLU A 104 45.92 -10.55 3.82
C GLU A 104 47.24 -9.76 3.70
#